data_AF-A0A8C3WB66-F1
#
_entry.id   AF-A0A8C3WB66-F1
#
_cell.length_a   1.000
_cell.length_b   1.000
_cell.length_c   1.000
_cell.angle_alpha   90.00
_cell.angle_beta   90.00
_cell.angle_gamma   90.00
#
_symmetry.space_group_name_H-M   'P 1'
#
loop_
_entity.id
_entity.type
_entity.pdbx_description
1 polymer ?
#
loop_
_entity_poly.entity_id
_entity_poly.type
_entity_poly.pdbx_seq_one_letter_code
_entity_poly.pdbx_strand_id
1 'polypeptide(L)' 'MFLSLPTPTVLVPLVSLGGLLCSASVEENFPWGCTSTAGLCFCSLLLPVTIPVYVFFHLWTWMGIKLFWHN' A
#
# COMPACT_ATOMS: atom_id res chain seq x y z
N MET A 1 9.49 -6.56 -20.78
CA MET A 1 8.59 -7.25 -19.83
C MET A 1 7.72 -6.17 -19.22
N PHE A 2 6.44 -6.07 -19.62
CA PHE A 2 5.50 -5.16 -18.94
C PHE A 2 5.53 -5.55 -17.46
N LEU A 3 5.81 -4.59 -16.58
CA LEU A 3 5.77 -4.79 -15.15
C LEU A 3 4.30 -5.01 -14.76
N SER A 4 3.81 -6.24 -14.92
CA SER A 4 2.49 -6.64 -14.44
C SER A 4 2.52 -6.59 -12.92
N LEU A 5 2.20 -5.42 -12.37
CA LEU A 5 2.15 -5.21 -10.93
C LEU A 5 1.06 -6.14 -10.37
N PRO A 6 1.35 -6.99 -9.37
CA PRO A 6 0.33 -7.86 -8.81
C PRO A 6 -0.89 -7.05 -8.35
N THR A 7 -2.10 -7.52 -8.65
CA THR A 7 -3.36 -6.92 -8.19
C THR A 7 -3.35 -6.48 -6.72
N PRO A 8 -2.82 -7.27 -5.75
CA PRO A 8 -2.79 -6.85 -4.34
C PRO A 8 -1.93 -5.60 -4.08
N THR A 9 -0.90 -5.35 -4.89
CA THR A 9 -0.07 -4.14 -4.78
C THR A 9 -0.84 -2.85 -5.05
N VAL A 10 -1.96 -2.92 -5.78
CA VAL A 10 -2.87 -1.79 -6.03
C VAL A 10 -4.07 -1.81 -5.10
N LEU A 11 -4.64 -3.01 -4.87
CA LEU A 11 -5.84 -3.18 -4.07
C LEU A 11 -5.60 -2.82 -2.60
N VAL A 12 -4.48 -3.23 -2.01
CA VAL A 12 -4.21 -2.95 -0.59
C VAL A 12 -4.06 -1.45 -0.30
N PRO A 13 -3.27 -0.65 -1.07
CA PRO A 13 -3.26 0.80 -0.90
C PRO A 13 -4.65 1.42 -1.06
N LEU A 14 -5.45 0.95 -2.04
CA LEU A 14 -6.77 1.51 -2.32
C LEU A 14 -7.77 1.24 -1.19
N VAL A 15 -7.79 0.03 -0.65
CA VAL A 15 -8.63 -0.33 0.51
C VAL A 15 -8.18 0.42 1.76
N SER A 16 -6.87 0.54 1.99
CA SER A 16 -6.32 1.30 3.13
C SER A 16 -6.66 2.78 3.04
N LEU A 17 -6.58 3.36 1.84
CA LEU A 17 -7.00 4.73 1.56
C LEU A 17 -8.49 4.93 1.85
N GLY A 18 -9.34 4.03 1.35
CA GLY A 18 -10.77 4.06 1.64
C GLY A 18 -11.08 3.98 3.13
N GLY A 19 -10.43 3.07 3.86
CA GLY A 19 -10.54 2.97 5.31
C GLY A 19 -10.14 4.26 6.03
N LEU A 20 -9.02 4.87 5.63
CA LEU A 20 -8.56 6.12 6.25
C LEU A 20 -9.53 7.29 6.01
N LEU A 21 -10.09 7.38 4.80
CA LEU A 21 -11.08 8.41 4.46
C LEU A 21 -12.39 8.21 5.24
N CYS A 22 -12.84 6.97 5.38
CA CYS A 22 -13.99 6.64 6.22
C CYS A 22 -13.74 6.97 7.70
N SER A 23 -12.57 6.63 8.23
CA SER A 23 -12.21 7.00 9.61
C SER A 23 -12.15 8.50 9.80
N ALA A 24 -11.57 9.24 8.84
CA ALA A 24 -11.53 10.70 8.89
C ALA A 24 -12.92 11.35 8.82
N SER A 25 -13.92 10.69 8.22
CA SER A 25 -15.28 11.24 8.12
C SER A 25 -16.23 10.81 9.25
N VAL A 26 -15.96 9.68 9.91
CA VAL A 26 -16.85 9.10 10.93
C VAL A 26 -16.33 9.33 12.36
N GLU A 27 -15.01 9.38 12.55
CA GLU A 27 -14.39 9.49 13.87
C GLU A 27 -14.26 10.96 14.30
N GLU A 28 -14.97 11.37 15.36
CA GLU A 28 -14.94 12.76 15.87
C GLU A 28 -13.56 13.20 16.37
N ASN A 29 -12.71 12.24 16.77
CA ASN A 29 -11.38 12.48 17.32
C ASN A 29 -10.24 12.17 16.32
N PHE A 30 -10.54 12.10 15.01
CA PHE A 30 -9.51 11.82 14.03
C PHE A 30 -8.42 12.91 14.03
N PRO A 31 -7.12 12.55 14.04
CA PRO A 31 -6.06 13.54 14.15
C PRO A 31 -6.11 14.53 12.99
N TRP A 32 -6.25 15.82 13.31
CA TRP A 32 -6.46 16.87 12.31
C TRP A 32 -5.35 16.93 11.26
N GLY A 33 -4.10 16.64 11.66
CA GLY A 33 -2.95 16.56 10.76
C GLY A 33 -2.95 15.38 9.79
N CYS A 34 -3.79 14.37 10.01
CA CYS A 34 -3.98 13.20 9.14
C CYS A 34 -5.17 13.35 8.20
N THR A 35 -5.96 14.43 8.28
CA THR A 35 -7.13 14.62 7.40
C THR A 35 -6.74 15.00 5.97
N SER A 36 -5.59 15.65 5.80
CA SER A 36 -5.07 16.03 4.49
C SER A 36 -4.34 14.86 3.85
N THR A 37 -4.74 14.47 2.64
CA THR A 37 -4.06 13.45 1.82
C THR A 37 -2.62 13.81 1.48
N ALA A 38 -2.26 15.10 1.52
CA ALA A 38 -0.89 15.58 1.34
C ALA A 38 -0.10 15.69 2.68
N GLY A 39 -0.74 15.34 3.80
CA GLY A 39 -0.15 15.44 5.13
C GLY A 39 0.85 14.32 5.41
N LEU A 40 1.94 14.64 6.10
CA LEU A 40 2.93 13.65 6.55
C LEU A 40 2.30 12.58 7.46
N CYS A 41 1.32 12.96 8.28
CA CYS A 41 0.57 12.07 9.15
C CYS A 41 -0.21 11.02 8.32
N PHE A 42 -0.91 11.46 7.27
CA PHE A 42 -1.64 10.59 6.35
C PHE A 42 -0.69 9.58 5.65
N CYS A 43 0.43 10.08 5.10
CA CYS A 43 1.45 9.24 4.49
C CYS A 43 2.06 8.26 5.50
N SER A 44 2.28 8.68 6.75
CA SER A 44 2.83 7.84 7.81
C SER A 44 1.89 6.70 8.22
N LEU A 45 0.58 6.84 8.03
CA LEU A 45 -0.38 5.75 8.23
C LEU A 45 -0.45 4.80 7.02
N LEU A 46 -0.30 5.34 5.79
CA LEU A 46 -0.41 4.55 4.56
C LEU A 46 0.88 3.79 4.20
N LEU A 47 2.05 4.38 4.46
CA LEU A 47 3.38 3.81 4.13
C LEU A 47 3.64 2.47 4.83
N PRO A 48 3.39 2.28 6.14
CA PRO A 48 3.63 1.02 6.83
C PRO A 48 2.81 -0.14 6.29
N VAL A 49 1.69 0.13 5.59
CA VAL A 49 0.87 -0.90 4.95
C VAL A 49 1.31 -1.15 3.51
N THR A 50 1.61 -0.10 2.76
CA THR A 50 1.97 -0.19 1.34
C THR A 50 3.38 -0.71 1.11
N ILE A 51 4.36 -0.33 1.95
CA ILE A 51 5.76 -0.79 1.85
C ILE A 51 5.90 -2.30 1.98
N PRO A 52 5.41 -2.98 3.04
CA PRO A 52 5.61 -4.43 3.17
C PRO A 52 4.91 -5.21 2.06
N VAL A 53 3.73 -4.77 1.61
CA VAL A 53 3.02 -5.39 0.49
C VAL A 53 3.85 -5.26 -0.78
N TYR A 54 4.34 -4.06 -1.09
CA TYR A 54 5.17 -3.82 -2.26
C TYR A 54 6.45 -4.67 -2.22
N VAL A 55 7.17 -4.66 -1.09
CA VAL A 55 8.42 -5.41 -0.91
C VAL A 55 8.15 -6.91 -1.05
N PHE A 56 7.10 -7.44 -0.43
CA PHE A 56 6.75 -8.85 -0.51
C PHE A 56 6.48 -9.29 -1.96
N PHE A 57 5.61 -8.56 -2.67
CA PHE A 57 5.27 -8.91 -4.05
C PHE A 57 6.44 -8.70 -5.00
N HIS A 58 7.27 -7.69 -4.76
CA HIS A 58 8.48 -7.46 -5.55
C HIS A 58 9.48 -8.60 -5.36
N LEU A 59 9.75 -9.00 -4.11
CA LEU A 59 10.62 -10.12 -3.79
C LEU A 59 10.05 -11.44 -4.30
N TRP A 60 8.75 -11.68 -4.16
CA TRP A 60 8.08 -12.86 -4.69
C TRP A 60 8.20 -12.96 -6.21
N THR A 61 7.94 -11.85 -6.92
CA THR A 61 8.07 -11.80 -8.38
C THR A 61 9.53 -12.03 -8.79
N TRP A 62 10.47 -11.41 -8.09
CA TRP A 62 11.90 -11.59 -8.34
C TRP A 62 12.36 -13.04 -8.09
N MET A 63 11.94 -13.63 -6.99
CA MET A 63 12.31 -14.99 -6.60
C MET A 63 11.64 -16.03 -7.49
N GLY A 64 10.38 -15.80 -7.89
CA GLY A 64 9.67 -16.61 -8.88
C GLY A 64 10.34 -16.58 -10.25
N ILE A 65 10.72 -15.39 -10.75
CA ILE A 65 11.48 -15.27 -12.01
C ILE A 65 12.82 -15.99 -11.90
N LYS A 66 13.55 -15.85 -10.79
CA LYS A 66 14.83 -16.55 -10.58
C LYS A 66 14.70 -18.07 -10.54
N LEU A 67 13.62 -18.59 -9.95
CA LEU A 67 13.36 -20.04 -9.86
C LEU A 67 13.12 -20.67 -11.22
N PHE A 68 12.43 -19.99 -12.14
CA PHE A 68 12.15 -20.51 -13.48
C PHE A 68 13.20 -20.18 -14.53
N TRP A 69 14.12 -19.25 -14.26
CA TRP A 69 15.17 -18.87 -15.22
C TRP A 69 16.30 -19.92 -15.35
N HIS A 70 16.46 -20.77 -14.34
CA HIS A 70 17.52 -21.79 -14.28
C HIS A 70 17.04 -23.22 -14.58
N ASN A 71 15.79 -23.41 -15.01
CA ASN A 71 15.23 -24.68 -15.47
C ASN A 71 14.92 -24.61 -16.97
#